data_AF-A0A6I9RR39-F1
#
_entry.id   AF-A0A6I9RR39-F1
#
_cell.length_a   1.000
_cell.length_b   1.000
_cell.length_c   1.000
_cell.angle_alpha   90.00
_cell.angle_beta   90.00
_cell.angle_gamma   90.00
#
_symmetry.space_group_name_H-M   'P 1'
#
loop_
_entity.id
_entity.type
_entity.pdbx_description
1 polymer ?
#
loop_
_entity_poly.entity_id
_entity_poly.type
_entity_poly.pdbx_seq_one_letter_code
_entity_poly.pdbx_strand_id
1 'polypeptide(L)'
;MYQKAKVKERESKIEGEGMKKEEDEPFKKKKEGDEKKGWSEIRLAVEELSLVKHDKVVSTLAFLSVSNLLLQVLDKIGPTMAVLRQDVQRNIERLQELYVSDPSRYSSLAEILKKEVSEGTTRKPESHARAMLWLTRSMDFSIAVLDRLEKNSELNLVQVVEDAYKDTLKPWHGWISSAAYKVALKLIPERKIFISILMGKGQDYNMLKADIQNLVLMLQSLLNESHALFRKFRLDRLKST
;
A
#
# COMPACT_ATOMS: atom_id res chain seq x y z
N MET A 1 -55.58 -44.86 -0.58
CA MET A 1 -55.40 -46.28 -0.97
C MET A 1 -54.19 -46.32 -1.90
N TYR A 2 -53.02 -46.88 -1.63
CA TYR A 2 -52.66 -47.96 -0.73
C TYR A 2 -51.12 -47.90 -0.59
N GLN A 3 -50.60 -47.65 0.61
CA GLN A 3 -49.34 -48.29 0.99
C GLN A 3 -49.68 -49.76 1.26
N LYS A 4 -49.22 -50.66 0.39
CA LYS A 4 -48.97 -52.08 0.65
C LYS A 4 -47.68 -52.38 -0.10
N ALA A 5 -46.57 -52.47 0.61
CA ALA A 5 -46.13 -53.74 1.15
C ALA A 5 -45.81 -54.75 0.02
N LYS A 6 -44.55 -54.78 -0.37
CA LYS A 6 -43.81 -56.03 -0.55
C LYS A 6 -42.39 -55.85 -0.04
N VAL A 7 -42.29 -55.88 1.29
CA VAL A 7 -41.19 -56.56 1.98
C VAL A 7 -41.37 -58.05 1.71
N LYS A 8 -40.27 -58.70 1.27
CA LYS A 8 -40.04 -60.13 0.92
C LYS A 8 -39.48 -60.13 -0.50
N GLU A 9 -38.19 -59.93 -0.70
CA GLU A 9 -37.11 -60.76 -0.15
C GLU A 9 -36.14 -59.97 0.75
N ARG A 10 -36.34 -60.11 2.06
CA ARG A 10 -35.23 -60.51 2.93
C ARG A 10 -34.91 -61.96 2.51
N GLU A 11 -33.67 -62.42 2.43
CA GLU A 11 -32.73 -62.42 3.54
C GLU A 11 -31.39 -62.98 3.04
N SER A 12 -30.33 -62.46 3.65
CA SER A 12 -29.09 -63.18 3.95
C SER A 12 -28.04 -63.32 2.85
N LYS A 13 -26.89 -62.71 3.16
CA LYS A 13 -25.54 -63.30 3.07
C LYS A 13 -24.98 -63.47 1.63
N ILE A 14 -23.72 -63.20 1.29
CA ILE A 14 -22.48 -62.92 2.01
C ILE A 14 -21.45 -62.66 0.88
N GLU A 15 -20.56 -61.69 1.09
CA GLU A 15 -19.18 -61.58 0.56
C GLU A 15 -18.86 -61.53 -0.96
N GLY A 16 -18.08 -60.50 -1.32
CA GLY A 16 -17.08 -60.50 -2.42
C GLY A 16 -17.65 -60.35 -3.83
N GLU A 17 -17.14 -59.53 -4.75
CA GLU A 17 -15.90 -58.78 -4.90
C GLU A 17 -16.13 -57.72 -6.00
N GLY A 18 -15.25 -56.71 -6.10
CA GLY A 18 -15.04 -56.01 -7.38
C GLY A 18 -15.39 -54.52 -7.45
N MET A 19 -14.74 -53.72 -6.61
CA MET A 19 -14.64 -52.26 -6.72
C MET A 19 -13.82 -51.88 -7.97
N LYS A 20 -14.43 -51.23 -8.98
CA LYS A 20 -13.70 -50.38 -9.94
C LYS A 20 -13.78 -48.94 -9.45
N LYS A 21 -12.63 -48.43 -9.00
CA LYS A 21 -12.42 -47.01 -8.69
C LYS A 21 -12.24 -46.26 -10.01
N GLU A 22 -13.14 -45.34 -10.32
CA GLU A 22 -12.78 -44.17 -11.12
C GLU A 22 -12.07 -43.21 -10.17
N GLU A 23 -10.81 -42.90 -10.50
CA GLU A 23 -10.00 -41.92 -9.77
C GLU A 23 -10.48 -40.52 -10.15
N ASP A 24 -11.24 -39.88 -9.26
CA ASP A 24 -11.42 -38.44 -9.28
C ASP A 24 -10.06 -37.77 -8.99
N GLU A 25 -9.43 -37.22 -10.03
CA GLU A 25 -8.30 -36.29 -9.84
C GLU A 25 -8.77 -35.10 -8.99
N PRO A 26 -8.15 -34.81 -7.84
CA PRO A 26 -8.52 -33.66 -7.06
C PRO A 26 -8.05 -32.41 -7.78
N PHE A 27 -9.00 -31.66 -8.34
CA PHE A 27 -8.82 -30.29 -8.80
C PHE A 27 -8.23 -29.46 -7.65
N LYS A 28 -6.89 -29.28 -7.66
CA LYS A 28 -6.19 -28.45 -6.69
C LYS A 28 -6.59 -27.00 -6.90
N LYS A 29 -7.65 -26.56 -6.22
CA LYS A 29 -7.78 -25.15 -5.82
C LYS A 29 -6.60 -24.83 -4.92
N LYS A 30 -5.50 -24.35 -5.51
CA LYS A 30 -4.52 -23.58 -4.76
C LYS A 30 -5.28 -22.47 -4.06
N LYS A 31 -5.24 -22.45 -2.73
CA LYS A 31 -5.80 -21.35 -1.96
C LYS A 31 -4.98 -20.12 -2.32
N GLU A 32 -5.65 -19.07 -2.78
CA GLU A 32 -5.09 -17.77 -3.17
C GLU A 32 -4.09 -17.18 -2.14
N GLY A 33 -4.24 -17.57 -0.86
CA GLY A 33 -3.33 -17.21 0.23
C GLY A 33 -1.95 -17.88 0.20
N ASP A 34 -1.79 -19.05 -0.43
CA ASP A 34 -0.48 -19.72 -0.54
C ASP A 34 0.40 -19.10 -1.63
N GLU A 35 -0.20 -18.48 -2.65
CA GLU A 35 0.55 -17.83 -3.75
C GLU A 35 1.14 -16.48 -3.32
N LYS A 36 0.47 -15.75 -2.43
CA LYS A 36 0.94 -14.45 -1.91
C LYS A 36 2.10 -14.56 -0.91
N LYS A 37 2.38 -15.75 -0.36
CA LYS A 37 3.38 -16.00 0.71
C LYS A 37 4.84 -15.73 0.32
N GLY A 38 5.12 -15.37 -0.93
CA GLY A 38 6.46 -15.00 -1.41
C GLY A 38 6.54 -13.62 -2.07
N TRP A 39 5.43 -12.89 -2.20
CA TRP A 39 5.40 -11.62 -2.92
C TRP A 39 6.11 -10.52 -2.15
N SER A 40 6.73 -9.58 -2.87
CA SER A 40 7.21 -8.35 -2.28
C SER A 40 6.04 -7.48 -1.83
N GLU A 41 6.29 -6.53 -0.92
CA GLU A 41 5.27 -5.53 -0.55
C GLU A 41 4.86 -4.68 -1.76
N ILE A 42 5.80 -4.43 -2.69
CA ILE A 42 5.52 -3.71 -3.93
C ILE A 42 4.56 -4.51 -4.81
N ARG A 43 4.73 -5.83 -4.90
CA ARG A 43 3.81 -6.67 -5.67
C ARG A 43 2.43 -6.78 -5.01
N LEU A 44 2.38 -6.90 -3.69
CA LEU A 44 1.13 -6.88 -2.93
C LEU A 44 0.39 -5.55 -3.12
N ALA A 45 1.12 -4.43 -3.07
CA ALA A 45 0.61 -3.10 -3.37
C ALA A 45 0.01 -3.01 -4.77
N VAL A 46 0.74 -3.53 -5.76
CA VAL A 46 0.32 -3.50 -7.16
C VAL A 46 -1.00 -4.25 -7.33
N GLU A 47 -1.10 -5.44 -6.74
CA GLU A 47 -2.32 -6.23 -6.74
C GLU A 47 -3.48 -5.50 -6.06
N GLU A 48 -3.26 -4.95 -4.87
CA GLU A 48 -4.30 -4.26 -4.11
C GLU A 48 -4.81 -3.02 -4.84
N LEU A 49 -3.91 -2.25 -5.45
CA LEU A 49 -4.25 -1.10 -6.28
C LEU A 49 -5.03 -1.48 -7.53
N SER A 50 -4.73 -2.63 -8.14
CA SER A 50 -5.44 -3.11 -9.34
C SER A 50 -6.91 -3.45 -9.07
N LEU A 51 -7.26 -3.75 -7.82
CA LEU A 51 -8.63 -4.02 -7.38
C LEU A 51 -9.44 -2.73 -7.17
N VAL A 52 -8.76 -1.58 -7.05
CA VAL A 52 -9.42 -0.28 -6.89
C VAL A 52 -9.87 0.21 -8.27
N LYS A 53 -11.17 0.47 -8.41
CA LYS A 53 -11.71 1.05 -9.65
C LYS A 53 -11.12 2.45 -9.87
N HIS A 54 -10.68 2.71 -11.11
CA HIS A 54 -10.27 4.04 -11.56
C HIS A 54 -11.49 4.96 -11.76
N ASP A 55 -12.11 5.37 -10.66
CA ASP A 55 -13.04 6.50 -10.67
C ASP A 55 -12.25 7.81 -10.53
N LYS A 56 -12.76 8.92 -11.07
CA LYS A 56 -12.16 10.27 -10.92
C LYS A 56 -12.15 10.80 -9.46
N VAL A 57 -12.57 9.96 -8.52
CA VAL A 57 -12.77 10.31 -7.12
C VAL A 57 -11.81 9.44 -6.32
N VAL A 58 -10.83 10.08 -5.68
CA VAL A 58 -9.86 9.39 -4.85
C VAL A 58 -10.55 8.73 -3.65
N SER A 59 -10.61 7.39 -3.67
CA SER A 59 -11.10 6.57 -2.57
C SER A 59 -10.20 6.71 -1.34
N THR A 60 -10.79 6.97 -0.18
CA THR A 60 -10.05 7.05 1.09
C THR A 60 -9.42 5.72 1.45
N LEU A 61 -10.12 4.60 1.20
CA LEU A 61 -9.58 3.26 1.44
C LEU A 61 -8.38 2.96 0.55
N ALA A 62 -8.45 3.29 -0.74
CA ALA A 62 -7.34 3.10 -1.66
C ALA A 62 -6.12 3.94 -1.23
N PHE A 63 -6.35 5.18 -0.82
CA PHE A 63 -5.28 6.05 -0.31
C PHE A 63 -4.65 5.50 0.97
N LEU A 64 -5.44 5.01 1.92
CA LEU A 64 -4.97 4.40 3.17
C LEU A 64 -4.20 3.11 2.91
N SER A 65 -4.71 2.25 2.02
CA SER A 65 -4.07 1.02 1.58
C SER A 65 -2.65 1.29 1.08
N VAL A 66 -2.50 2.22 0.13
CA VAL A 66 -1.18 2.64 -0.37
C VAL A 66 -0.32 3.24 0.73
N SER A 67 -0.90 4.07 1.59
CA SER A 67 -0.15 4.70 2.69
C SER A 67 0.48 3.66 3.61
N ASN A 68 -0.21 2.54 3.86
CA ASN A 68 0.30 1.46 4.70
C ASN A 68 1.53 0.75 4.10
N LEU A 69 1.73 0.79 2.78
CA LEU A 69 2.93 0.24 2.15
C LEU A 69 4.19 0.97 2.60
N LEU A 70 4.08 2.28 2.88
CA LEU A 70 5.18 3.06 3.44
C LEU A 70 5.61 2.46 4.78
N LEU A 71 4.66 2.08 5.63
CA LEU A 71 4.94 1.44 6.92
C LEU A 71 5.61 0.09 6.73
N GLN A 72 5.09 -0.75 5.83
CA GLN A 72 5.65 -2.08 5.57
C GLN A 72 7.12 -2.02 5.12
N VAL A 73 7.46 -1.05 4.26
CA VAL A 73 8.85 -0.82 3.83
C VAL A 73 9.71 -0.32 5.00
N LEU A 74 9.21 0.63 5.78
CA LEU A 74 9.94 1.17 6.94
C LEU A 74 10.16 0.10 8.03
N ASP A 75 9.20 -0.80 8.23
CA ASP A 75 9.29 -1.95 9.13
C ASP A 75 10.43 -2.90 8.71
N LYS A 76 10.61 -3.13 7.40
CA LYS A 76 11.71 -3.95 6.89
C LYS A 76 13.08 -3.28 6.95
N ILE A 77 13.14 -1.94 6.83
CA ILE A 77 14.38 -1.20 7.07
C ILE A 77 14.79 -1.31 8.54
N GLY A 78 13.81 -1.29 9.45
CA GLY A 78 13.98 -1.55 10.86
C GLY A 78 14.14 -0.28 11.72
N PRO A 79 14.72 -0.41 12.93
CA PRO A 79 14.60 0.60 13.98
C PRO A 79 15.30 1.93 13.67
N THR A 80 16.21 1.96 12.69
CA THR A 80 16.88 3.19 12.24
C THR A 80 15.90 4.23 11.69
N MET A 81 14.74 3.79 11.18
CA MET A 81 13.69 4.66 10.64
C MET A 81 12.50 4.83 11.59
N ALA A 82 12.61 4.46 12.87
CA ALA A 82 11.49 4.44 13.82
C ALA A 82 10.76 5.80 13.94
N VAL A 83 11.51 6.91 13.94
CA VAL A 83 10.93 8.25 14.03
C VAL A 83 10.08 8.59 12.80
N LEU A 84 10.61 8.31 11.60
CA LEU A 84 9.87 8.52 10.34
C LEU A 84 8.65 7.60 10.28
N ARG A 85 8.82 6.33 10.65
CA ARG A 85 7.74 5.35 10.73
C ARG A 85 6.61 5.81 11.64
N GLN A 86 6.93 6.34 12.83
CA GLN A 86 5.94 6.84 13.77
C GLN A 86 5.15 8.03 13.20
N ASP A 87 5.82 8.96 12.50
CA ASP A 87 5.16 10.10 11.85
C ASP A 87 4.17 9.65 10.77
N VAL A 88 4.61 8.73 9.89
CA VAL A 88 3.74 8.14 8.85
C VAL A 88 2.57 7.40 9.48
N GLN A 89 2.83 6.60 10.52
CA GLN A 89 1.79 5.83 11.21
C GLN A 89 0.71 6.75 11.80
N ARG A 90 1.11 7.82 12.51
CA ARG A 90 0.18 8.78 13.10
C ARG A 90 -0.71 9.45 12.04
N ASN A 91 -0.14 9.76 10.87
CA ASN A 91 -0.92 10.34 9.77
C ASN A 91 -1.96 9.35 9.21
N ILE A 92 -1.58 8.06 9.10
CA ILE A 92 -2.49 6.99 8.66
C ILE A 92 -3.60 6.76 9.68
N GLU A 93 -3.25 6.56 10.95
CA GLU A 93 -4.19 6.30 12.04
C GLU A 93 -5.24 7.41 12.15
N ARG A 94 -4.79 8.68 12.10
CA ARG A 94 -5.71 9.82 12.13
C ARG A 94 -6.74 9.77 10.99
N LEU A 95 -6.29 9.49 9.77
CA LEU A 95 -7.19 9.43 8.62
C LEU A 95 -8.11 8.20 8.68
N GLN A 96 -7.60 7.08 9.19
CA GLN A 96 -8.34 5.84 9.36
C GLN A 96 -9.43 5.96 10.44
N GLU A 97 -9.14 6.59 11.57
CA GLU A 97 -10.11 6.88 12.64
C GLU A 97 -11.28 7.72 12.11
N LEU A 98 -10.98 8.76 11.30
CA LEU A 98 -12.03 9.54 10.65
C LEU A 98 -12.86 8.68 9.71
N TYR A 99 -12.22 7.90 8.84
CA TYR A 99 -12.92 7.03 7.90
C TYR A 99 -13.86 6.05 8.62
N VAL A 100 -13.38 5.39 9.68
CA VAL A 100 -14.17 4.42 10.46
C VAL A 100 -15.36 5.09 11.17
N SER A 101 -15.25 6.37 11.54
CA SER A 101 -16.35 7.08 12.20
C SER A 101 -17.61 7.24 11.32
N ASP A 102 -17.45 7.36 10.00
CA ASP A 102 -18.54 7.37 9.03
C ASP A 102 -18.01 7.02 7.62
N PRO A 103 -17.90 5.72 7.28
CA PRO A 103 -17.32 5.26 6.02
C PRO A 103 -18.06 5.76 4.78
N SER A 104 -19.37 5.98 4.90
CA SER A 104 -20.20 6.48 3.80
C SER A 104 -19.83 7.93 3.48
N ARG A 105 -19.79 8.78 4.51
CA ARG A 105 -19.45 10.21 4.38
C ARG A 105 -18.00 10.44 4.00
N TYR A 106 -17.07 9.64 4.52
CA TYR A 106 -15.62 9.82 4.32
C TYR A 106 -15.04 8.84 3.29
N SER A 107 -15.89 8.33 2.39
CA SER A 107 -15.50 7.41 1.32
C SER A 107 -14.49 8.00 0.33
N SER A 108 -14.42 9.33 0.21
CA SER A 108 -13.43 10.01 -0.65
C SER A 108 -12.66 11.12 0.07
N LEU A 109 -11.42 11.35 -0.38
CA LEU A 109 -10.56 12.42 0.16
C LEU A 109 -11.20 13.81 -0.04
N ALA A 110 -11.97 13.97 -1.12
CA ALA A 110 -12.65 15.22 -1.42
C ALA A 110 -13.67 15.61 -0.33
N GLU A 111 -14.43 14.64 0.19
CA GLU A 111 -15.41 14.91 1.26
C GLU A 111 -14.73 15.29 2.58
N ILE A 112 -13.60 14.64 2.90
CA ILE A 112 -12.80 14.96 4.08
C ILE A 112 -12.27 16.41 3.98
N LEU A 113 -11.71 16.77 2.82
CA LEU A 113 -11.20 18.13 2.59
C LEU A 113 -12.32 19.18 2.62
N LYS A 114 -13.47 18.92 2.01
CA LYS A 114 -14.63 19.83 2.05
C LYS A 114 -15.06 20.11 3.49
N LYS A 115 -15.17 19.05 4.31
CA LYS A 115 -15.53 19.18 5.72
C LYS A 115 -14.54 20.07 6.46
N GLU A 116 -13.24 19.75 6.44
CA GLU A 116 -12.26 20.54 7.20
C GLU A 116 -12.13 21.98 6.71
N VAL A 117 -12.27 22.23 5.41
CA VAL A 117 -12.28 23.59 4.85
C VAL A 117 -13.50 24.36 5.36
N SER A 118 -14.69 23.74 5.36
CA SER A 118 -15.92 24.37 5.86
C SER A 118 -15.85 24.69 7.35
N GLU A 119 -15.15 23.87 8.14
CA GLU A 119 -14.96 24.05 9.58
C GLU A 119 -13.75 24.95 9.92
N GLY A 120 -12.95 25.36 8.93
CA GLY A 120 -11.73 26.13 9.15
C GLY A 120 -10.65 25.38 9.94
N THR A 121 -10.65 24.05 9.94
CA THR A 121 -9.77 23.22 10.77
C THR A 121 -8.51 22.72 10.04
N THR A 122 -8.37 22.99 8.75
CA THR A 122 -7.28 22.50 7.89
C THR A 122 -5.86 22.81 8.38
N ARG A 123 -5.67 23.83 9.22
CA ARG A 123 -4.36 24.23 9.77
C ARG A 123 -4.11 23.78 11.20
N LYS A 124 -5.07 23.12 11.84
CA LYS A 124 -4.91 22.63 13.22
C LYS A 124 -3.90 21.47 13.28
N PRO A 125 -3.25 21.22 14.44
CA PRO A 125 -2.33 20.10 14.61
C PRO A 125 -2.93 18.73 14.23
N GLU A 126 -4.22 18.56 14.54
CA GLU A 126 -4.97 17.32 14.28
C GLU A 126 -5.73 17.33 12.94
N SER A 127 -5.29 18.17 11.99
CA SER A 127 -5.88 18.25 10.65
C SER A 127 -5.67 16.97 9.85
N HIS A 128 -6.75 16.43 9.30
CA HIS A 128 -6.77 15.32 8.36
C HIS A 128 -6.24 15.78 6.99
N ALA A 129 -6.53 17.01 6.58
CA ALA A 129 -5.98 17.60 5.37
C ALA A 129 -4.45 17.65 5.39
N ARG A 130 -3.86 17.96 6.54
CA ARG A 130 -2.40 17.92 6.72
C ARG A 130 -1.87 16.49 6.68
N ALA A 131 -2.53 15.55 7.35
CA ALA A 131 -2.15 14.14 7.31
C ALA A 131 -2.15 13.59 5.88
N MET A 132 -3.23 13.82 5.13
CA MET A 132 -3.34 13.44 3.71
C MET A 132 -2.25 14.09 2.85
N LEU A 133 -1.97 15.38 3.06
CA LEU A 133 -0.94 16.10 2.30
C LEU A 133 0.47 15.51 2.54
N TRP A 134 0.81 15.22 3.80
CA TRP A 134 2.12 14.65 4.13
C TRP A 134 2.28 13.20 3.67
N LEU A 135 1.21 12.41 3.71
CA LEU A 135 1.20 11.07 3.11
C LEU A 135 1.38 11.15 1.60
N THR A 136 0.68 12.05 0.91
CA THR A 136 0.82 12.27 -0.54
C THR A 136 2.26 12.64 -0.92
N ARG A 137 2.87 13.60 -0.21
CA ARG A 137 4.26 14.00 -0.45
C ARG A 137 5.27 12.91 -0.11
N SER A 138 4.99 12.09 0.89
CA SER A 138 5.81 10.92 1.23
C SER A 138 5.75 9.88 0.11
N MET A 139 4.59 9.65 -0.49
CA MET A 139 4.44 8.78 -1.66
C MET A 139 5.17 9.34 -2.89
N ASP A 140 5.09 10.65 -3.16
CA ASP A 140 5.86 11.29 -4.24
C ASP A 140 7.37 11.02 -4.06
N PHE A 141 7.87 11.21 -2.84
CA PHE A 141 9.26 10.94 -2.49
C PHE A 141 9.62 9.45 -2.66
N SER A 142 8.78 8.53 -2.18
CA SER A 142 9.02 7.09 -2.33
C SER A 142 9.06 6.66 -3.79
N ILE A 143 8.13 7.13 -4.62
CA ILE A 143 8.15 6.89 -6.07
C ILE A 143 9.42 7.46 -6.71
N ALA A 144 9.78 8.69 -6.33
CA ALA A 144 10.99 9.34 -6.80
C ALA A 144 12.27 8.53 -6.46
N VAL A 145 12.33 7.92 -5.26
CA VAL A 145 13.42 7.01 -4.87
C VAL A 145 13.41 5.73 -5.71
N LEU A 146 12.26 5.08 -5.85
CA LEU A 146 12.14 3.80 -6.58
C LEU A 146 12.46 3.97 -8.08
N ASP A 147 11.96 5.03 -8.71
CA ASP A 147 12.21 5.34 -10.11
C ASP A 147 13.69 5.64 -10.38
N ARG A 148 14.34 6.41 -9.50
CA ARG A 148 15.79 6.69 -9.61
C ARG A 148 16.64 5.47 -9.30
N LEU A 149 16.23 4.64 -8.34
CA LEU A 149 16.90 3.38 -8.02
C LEU A 149 16.95 2.48 -9.24
N GLU A 150 15.86 2.39 -10.00
CA GLU A 150 15.76 1.60 -11.22
C GLU A 150 16.63 2.17 -12.36
N LYS A 151 16.53 3.48 -12.61
CA LYS A 151 17.19 4.13 -13.75
C LYS A 151 18.69 4.35 -13.60
N ASN A 152 19.21 4.38 -12.37
CA ASN A 152 20.60 4.76 -12.08
C ASN A 152 21.31 3.67 -11.26
N SER A 153 21.83 2.64 -11.94
CA SER A 153 22.60 1.54 -11.31
C SER A 153 23.88 2.02 -10.63
N GLU A 154 24.51 3.06 -11.19
CA GLU A 154 25.81 3.57 -10.76
C GLU A 154 25.75 4.42 -9.48
N LEU A 155 24.58 4.96 -9.15
CA LEU A 155 24.41 5.79 -7.96
C LEU A 155 24.29 4.94 -6.70
N ASN A 156 24.97 5.35 -5.64
CA ASN A 156 24.71 4.80 -4.32
C ASN A 156 23.35 5.27 -3.80
N LEU A 157 22.80 4.57 -2.80
CA LEU A 157 21.43 4.84 -2.32
C LEU A 157 21.28 6.23 -1.68
N VAL A 158 22.34 6.75 -1.05
CA VAL A 158 22.34 8.09 -0.46
C VAL A 158 22.15 9.16 -1.54
N GLN A 159 22.86 9.05 -2.67
CA GLN A 159 22.68 9.95 -3.82
C GLN A 159 21.26 9.87 -4.39
N VAL A 160 20.75 8.65 -4.60
CA VAL A 160 19.38 8.42 -5.07
C VAL A 160 18.35 9.11 -4.17
N VAL A 161 18.49 8.92 -2.85
CA VAL A 161 17.58 9.52 -1.85
C VAL A 161 17.74 11.03 -1.79
N GLU A 162 18.96 11.55 -1.90
CA GLU A 162 19.20 12.99 -1.88
C GLU A 162 18.58 13.71 -3.06
N ASP A 163 18.70 13.15 -4.26
CA ASP A 163 18.09 13.74 -5.45
C ASP A 163 16.56 13.63 -5.41
N ALA A 164 16.02 12.49 -4.98
CA ALA A 164 14.59 12.35 -4.75
C ALA A 164 14.06 13.38 -3.73
N TYR A 165 14.80 13.61 -2.63
CA TYR A 165 14.43 14.55 -1.58
C TYR A 165 14.41 16.00 -2.08
N LYS A 166 15.42 16.41 -2.86
CA LYS A 166 15.51 17.76 -3.45
C LYS A 166 14.28 18.06 -4.31
N ASP A 167 13.83 17.09 -5.10
CA ASP A 167 12.74 17.27 -6.06
C ASP A 167 11.35 17.17 -5.44
N THR A 168 11.22 16.56 -4.26
CA THR A 168 9.90 16.26 -3.66
C THR A 168 9.66 16.97 -2.33
N LEU A 169 10.32 16.55 -1.25
CA LEU A 169 10.05 17.02 0.11
C LEU A 169 10.75 18.34 0.45
N LYS A 170 11.95 18.58 -0.09
CA LYS A 170 12.78 19.74 0.27
C LYS A 170 12.06 21.09 0.16
N PRO A 171 11.25 21.39 -0.89
CA PRO A 171 10.53 22.66 -0.99
C PRO A 171 9.53 22.91 0.14
N TRP A 172 9.04 21.82 0.76
CA TRP A 172 7.96 21.83 1.76
C TRP A 172 8.46 21.66 3.19
N HIS A 173 9.67 21.12 3.37
CA HIS A 173 10.29 20.96 4.68
C HIS A 173 10.80 22.30 5.23
N GLY A 174 10.31 22.66 6.40
CA GLY A 174 10.91 23.69 7.27
C GLY A 174 12.31 23.30 7.75
N TRP A 175 12.90 24.13 8.59
CA TRP A 175 14.29 23.94 9.03
C TRP A 175 14.43 22.72 9.95
N ILE A 176 13.40 22.41 10.76
CA ILE A 176 13.39 21.24 11.66
C ILE A 176 13.34 19.96 10.84
N SER A 177 12.36 19.83 9.93
CA SER A 177 12.25 18.67 9.05
C SER A 177 13.48 18.51 8.15
N SER A 178 14.07 19.61 7.68
CA SER A 178 15.31 19.58 6.91
C SER A 178 16.51 19.08 7.74
N ALA A 179 16.59 19.42 9.02
CA ALA A 179 17.64 18.93 9.91
C ALA A 179 17.44 17.44 10.22
N ALA A 180 16.21 17.01 10.51
CA ALA A 180 15.87 15.60 10.71
C ALA A 180 16.23 14.74 9.50
N TYR A 181 15.92 15.22 8.28
CA TYR A 181 16.32 14.56 7.03
C TYR A 181 17.84 14.33 6.94
N LYS A 182 18.67 15.33 7.29
CA LYS A 182 20.14 15.19 7.25
C LYS A 182 20.65 14.10 8.22
N VAL A 183 19.96 13.88 9.32
CA VAL A 183 20.26 12.78 10.24
C VAL A 183 19.81 11.45 9.64
N ALA A 184 18.58 11.37 9.12
CA ALA A 184 18.03 10.17 8.49
C ALA A 184 18.90 9.69 7.31
N LEU A 185 19.48 10.61 6.54
CA LEU A 185 20.38 10.30 5.41
C LEU A 185 21.59 9.45 5.83
N LYS A 186 22.08 9.61 7.07
CA LYS A 186 23.20 8.83 7.62
C LYS A 186 22.80 7.42 8.07
N LEU A 187 21.50 7.16 8.16
CA LEU A 187 20.91 5.90 8.63
C LEU A 187 20.41 5.02 7.48
N ILE A 188 20.59 5.48 6.24
CA ILE A 188 20.19 4.76 5.04
C ILE A 188 21.12 3.55 4.85
N PRO A 189 20.57 2.34 4.62
CA PRO A 189 21.37 1.15 4.41
C PRO A 189 22.15 1.20 3.08
N GLU A 190 23.05 0.25 2.88
CA GLU A 190 23.68 0.07 1.57
C GLU A 190 22.65 -0.27 0.50
N ARG A 191 22.91 0.16 -0.74
CA ARG A 191 22.02 -0.08 -1.89
C ARG A 191 21.64 -1.56 -2.05
N LYS A 192 22.59 -2.47 -1.90
CA LYS A 192 22.36 -3.91 -2.02
C LYS A 192 21.39 -4.42 -0.94
N ILE A 193 21.57 -3.95 0.30
CA ILE A 193 20.68 -4.28 1.42
C ILE A 193 19.28 -3.74 1.16
N PHE A 194 19.17 -2.49 0.71
CA PHE A 194 17.87 -1.89 0.38
C PHE A 194 17.14 -2.63 -0.74
N ILE A 195 17.83 -2.99 -1.82
CA ILE A 195 17.26 -3.81 -2.90
C ILE A 195 16.78 -5.15 -2.33
N SER A 196 17.58 -5.81 -1.50
CA SER A 196 17.19 -7.08 -0.88
C SER A 196 15.96 -6.99 0.02
N ILE A 197 15.74 -5.84 0.68
CA ILE A 197 14.55 -5.54 1.48
C ILE A 197 13.29 -5.45 0.61
N LEU A 198 13.42 -4.85 -0.58
CA LEU A 198 12.30 -4.67 -1.51
C LEU A 198 11.94 -5.97 -2.26
N MET A 199 12.88 -6.90 -2.39
CA MET A 199 12.66 -8.17 -3.10
C MET A 199 11.85 -9.16 -2.25
N GLY A 200 10.86 -9.79 -2.88
CA GLY A 200 10.16 -10.95 -2.33
C GLY A 200 11.01 -12.22 -2.38
N LYS A 201 10.55 -13.29 -1.72
CA LYS A 201 11.24 -14.57 -1.72
C LYS A 201 11.28 -15.15 -3.14
N GLY A 202 12.49 -15.43 -3.64
CA GLY A 202 12.67 -16.00 -4.97
C GLY A 202 12.44 -15.03 -6.12
N GLN A 203 12.28 -13.72 -5.85
CA GLN A 203 12.31 -12.71 -6.91
C GLN A 203 13.75 -12.43 -7.34
N ASP A 204 13.92 -12.10 -8.61
CA ASP A 204 15.14 -11.47 -9.12
C ASP A 204 14.96 -9.95 -9.27
N TYR A 205 16.03 -9.25 -9.66
CA TYR A 205 15.99 -7.80 -9.82
C TYR A 205 15.10 -7.33 -10.98
N ASN A 206 14.93 -8.13 -12.03
CA ASN A 206 14.08 -7.78 -13.18
C ASN A 206 12.59 -7.82 -12.77
N MET A 207 12.20 -8.79 -11.95
CA MET A 207 10.86 -8.85 -11.37
C MET A 207 10.60 -7.65 -10.46
N LEU A 208 11.55 -7.29 -9.59
CA LEU A 208 11.44 -6.09 -8.76
C LEU A 208 11.28 -4.83 -9.62
N LYS A 209 12.06 -4.69 -10.69
CA LYS A 209 11.96 -3.57 -11.62
C LYS A 209 10.57 -3.47 -12.25
N ALA A 210 10.01 -4.59 -12.70
CA ALA A 210 8.65 -4.62 -13.24
C ALA A 210 7.60 -4.23 -12.19
N ASP A 211 7.73 -4.75 -10.96
CA ASP A 211 6.84 -4.39 -9.84
C ASP A 211 6.92 -2.89 -9.51
N ILE A 212 8.13 -2.30 -9.50
CA ILE A 212 8.35 -0.86 -9.32
C ILE A 212 7.65 -0.07 -10.42
N GLN A 213 7.87 -0.42 -11.69
CA GLN A 213 7.26 0.28 -12.82
C GLN A 213 5.72 0.25 -12.76
N ASN A 214 5.15 -0.89 -12.42
CA ASN A 214 3.70 -1.03 -12.24
C ASN A 214 3.18 -0.18 -11.08
N LEU A 215 3.87 -0.18 -9.94
CA LEU A 215 3.51 0.64 -8.78
C LEU A 215 3.53 2.13 -9.13
N VAL A 216 4.59 2.59 -9.80
CA VAL A 216 4.73 3.99 -10.23
C VAL A 216 3.58 4.39 -11.15
N LEU A 217 3.26 3.56 -12.16
CA LEU A 217 2.17 3.84 -13.10
C LEU A 217 0.81 3.95 -12.40
N MET A 218 0.50 3.04 -11.48
CA MET A 218 -0.80 3.05 -10.78
C MET A 218 -0.91 4.20 -9.78
N LEU A 219 0.15 4.49 -9.04
CA LEU A 219 0.15 5.58 -8.08
C LEU A 219 0.09 6.95 -8.73
N GLN A 220 0.58 7.10 -9.97
CA GLN A 220 0.59 8.38 -10.65
C GLN A 220 -0.82 8.98 -10.78
N SER A 221 -1.85 8.16 -11.07
CA SER A 221 -3.24 8.65 -11.14
C SER A 221 -3.74 9.11 -9.77
N LEU A 222 -3.55 8.27 -8.74
CA LEU A 222 -3.95 8.57 -7.36
C LEU A 222 -3.33 9.88 -6.84
N LEU A 223 -2.03 10.05 -7.08
CA LEU A 223 -1.29 11.23 -6.64
C LEU A 223 -1.68 12.47 -7.44
N ASN A 224 -1.85 12.36 -8.76
CA ASN A 224 -2.29 13.48 -9.59
C ASN A 224 -3.63 14.05 -9.13
N GLU A 225 -4.59 13.17 -8.83
CA GLU A 225 -5.90 13.55 -8.31
C GLU A 225 -5.80 14.15 -6.89
N SER A 226 -5.00 13.54 -6.02
CA SER A 226 -4.76 14.05 -4.66
C SER A 226 -4.16 15.46 -4.71
N HIS A 227 -3.12 15.68 -5.53
CA HIS A 227 -2.53 16.99 -5.77
C HIS A 227 -3.51 18.00 -6.36
N ALA A 228 -4.38 17.57 -7.28
CA ALA A 228 -5.43 18.43 -7.84
C ALA A 228 -6.42 18.89 -6.75
N LEU A 229 -6.80 18.01 -5.82
CA LEU A 229 -7.62 18.37 -4.67
C LEU A 229 -6.91 19.39 -3.77
N PHE A 230 -5.64 19.17 -3.40
CA PHE A 230 -4.92 20.12 -2.56
C PHE A 230 -4.79 21.50 -3.20
N ARG A 231 -4.54 21.58 -4.52
CA ARG A 231 -4.56 22.85 -5.26
C ARG A 231 -5.94 23.51 -5.23
N LYS A 232 -7.00 22.74 -5.46
CA LYS A 232 -8.39 23.22 -5.44
C LYS A 232 -8.75 23.88 -4.09
N PHE A 233 -8.29 23.31 -2.98
CA PHE A 233 -8.53 23.83 -1.63
C PHE A 233 -7.41 24.75 -1.10
N ARG A 234 -6.40 25.10 -1.91
CA ARG A 234 -5.25 25.95 -1.55
C ARG A 234 -4.42 25.44 -0.37
N LEU A 235 -4.25 24.13 -0.30
CA LEU A 235 -3.50 23.42 0.74
C LEU A 235 -2.13 22.93 0.26
N ASP A 236 -1.90 22.94 -1.05
CA ASP A 236 -0.68 22.46 -1.72
C ASP A 236 0.60 23.19 -1.29
N ARG A 237 0.47 24.42 -0.78
CA ARG A 237 1.59 25.27 -0.34
C ARG A 237 1.92 25.19 1.15
N LEU A 238 1.23 24.35 1.93
CA LEU A 238 1.52 24.20 3.35
C LEU A 238 2.93 23.61 3.56
N LYS A 239 3.72 24.22 4.45
CA LYS A 239 5.05 23.74 4.82
C LYS A 239 5.03 23.13 6.23
N SER A 240 6.02 22.29 6.52
CA SER A 240 6.32 21.96 7.92
C SER A 240 7.01 23.15 8.59
N THR A 241 6.95 23.16 9.91
CA THR A 241 7.63 24.15 10.74
C THR A 241 9.15 23.98 10.66
#